data_AF-A0AA37HJM1-F1
#
_entry.id   AF-A0AA37HJM1-F1
#
_cell.length_a   1.000
_cell.length_b   1.000
_cell.length_c   1.000
_cell.angle_alpha   90.00
_cell.angle_beta   90.00
_cell.angle_gamma   90.00
#
_symmetry.space_group_name_H-M   'P 1'
#
loop_
_entity.id
_entity.type
_entity.pdbx_description
1 polymer ?
#
loop_
_entity_poly.entity_id
_entity_poly.type
_entity_poly.pdbx_seq_one_letter_code
_entity_poly.pdbx_strand_id
1 'polypeptide(L)'
;MITADEVVDDIAKGVREALRTRVFLLGAEAIDFHHPEIRPEYLVTVEVAKQMGRMDRVIGLETLMNDLRKNAQRKAVFLANNISSKFVRSKQERISLKAQRDARILEIERIVSDPKYQFSPSARGRKRVDIVVFTSDPSELPLLISEAKLGSQTADAIIADIDRVVTLLQMHRDLGFNENIYGAVFFYKMTKGGSISDVQRDSSVLLARINSHLCDKKSDPNNKWLKFKADLLTRENYSEPIQAYEELHDDGSSEMVFTRQGFAFAPGLVLLGQADDVETVPF
;
A
#
# COMPACT_ATOMS: atom_id res chain seq x y z
N MET A 1 -17.37 3.68 4.69
CA MET A 1 -16.17 3.99 5.51
C MET A 1 -15.43 2.68 5.68
N ILE A 2 -14.14 2.63 5.38
CA ILE A 2 -13.31 1.42 5.54
C ILE A 2 -12.70 1.38 6.94
N THR A 3 -12.51 0.20 7.52
CA THR A 3 -11.86 0.00 8.83
C THR A 3 -10.49 -0.66 8.67
N ALA A 4 -9.63 -0.57 9.69
CA ALA A 4 -8.35 -1.29 9.71
C ALA A 4 -8.55 -2.80 9.51
N ASP A 5 -9.53 -3.40 10.18
CA ASP A 5 -9.89 -4.83 10.04
C ASP A 5 -10.24 -5.19 8.59
N GLU A 6 -11.08 -4.37 7.92
CA GLU A 6 -11.42 -4.61 6.50
C GLU A 6 -10.18 -4.53 5.60
N VAL A 7 -9.27 -3.57 5.85
CA VAL A 7 -8.02 -3.44 5.09
C VAL A 7 -7.14 -4.68 5.26
N VAL A 8 -6.91 -5.11 6.50
CA VAL A 8 -6.07 -6.27 6.79
C VAL A 8 -6.66 -7.54 6.19
N ASP A 9 -7.97 -7.76 6.35
CA ASP A 9 -8.65 -8.94 5.81
C ASP A 9 -8.61 -8.98 4.27
N ASP A 10 -8.85 -7.86 3.59
CA ASP A 10 -8.87 -7.81 2.12
C ASP A 10 -7.44 -8.00 1.56
N ILE A 11 -6.41 -7.42 2.20
CA ILE A 11 -5.00 -7.69 1.85
C ILE A 11 -4.65 -9.16 2.08
N ALA A 12 -4.97 -9.71 3.25
CA ALA A 12 -4.67 -11.09 3.61
C ALA A 12 -5.27 -12.08 2.61
N LYS A 13 -6.56 -11.90 2.25
CA LYS A 13 -7.24 -12.72 1.23
C LYS A 13 -6.59 -12.59 -0.14
N GLY A 14 -6.24 -11.38 -0.56
CA GLY A 14 -5.62 -11.14 -1.87
C GLY A 14 -4.23 -11.73 -1.97
N VAL A 15 -3.42 -11.58 -0.93
CA VAL A 15 -2.11 -12.22 -0.81
C VAL A 15 -2.26 -13.73 -0.86
N ARG A 16 -3.18 -14.31 -0.08
CA ARG A 16 -3.47 -15.76 -0.11
C ARG A 16 -3.81 -16.24 -1.51
N GLU A 17 -4.66 -15.52 -2.24
CA GLU A 17 -5.13 -15.94 -3.56
C GLU A 17 -4.03 -15.83 -4.63
N ALA A 18 -3.23 -14.76 -4.60
CA ALA A 18 -2.04 -14.65 -5.45
C ALA A 18 -1.05 -15.78 -5.15
N LEU A 19 -0.84 -16.06 -3.86
CA LEU A 19 -0.08 -17.21 -3.41
C LEU A 19 -0.79 -18.54 -3.66
N ARG A 20 -2.00 -18.65 -4.23
CA ARG A 20 -2.56 -19.94 -4.68
C ARG A 20 -2.41 -20.13 -6.18
N THR A 21 -2.35 -19.04 -6.94
CA THR A 21 -2.17 -19.01 -8.40
C THR A 21 -0.70 -19.21 -8.84
N ARG A 22 0.07 -19.96 -8.04
CA ARG A 22 1.54 -20.08 -8.06
C ARG A 22 2.17 -20.60 -9.34
N VAL A 23 1.45 -21.33 -10.20
CA VAL A 23 2.01 -21.76 -11.49
C VAL A 23 2.52 -20.56 -12.30
N PHE A 24 1.90 -19.38 -12.15
CA PHE A 24 2.36 -18.13 -12.75
C PHE A 24 3.51 -17.46 -12.00
N LEU A 25 3.51 -17.49 -10.66
CA LEU A 25 4.59 -16.92 -9.82
C LEU A 25 5.92 -17.68 -10.02
N LEU A 26 5.83 -19.00 -10.12
CA LEU A 26 6.99 -19.90 -10.25
C LEU A 26 7.58 -19.90 -11.66
N GLY A 27 6.77 -19.67 -12.69
CA GLY A 27 7.25 -19.48 -14.07
C GLY A 27 7.99 -18.15 -14.28
N ALA A 28 7.61 -17.09 -13.56
CA ALA A 28 8.19 -15.75 -13.70
C ALA A 28 9.59 -15.60 -13.08
N GLU A 29 9.97 -16.44 -12.13
CA GLU A 29 11.30 -16.42 -11.51
C GLU A 29 12.31 -17.39 -12.15
N ALA A 30 11.85 -18.31 -13.00
CA ALA A 30 12.67 -19.46 -13.43
C ALA A 30 12.97 -19.56 -14.94
N ILE A 31 12.44 -18.69 -15.82
CA ILE A 31 12.45 -18.98 -17.27
C ILE A 31 12.78 -17.77 -18.17
N ASP A 32 13.92 -17.84 -18.85
CA ASP A 32 14.21 -17.15 -20.12
C ASP A 32 13.24 -17.66 -21.22
N PHE A 33 12.04 -17.09 -21.36
CA PHE A 33 11.22 -17.28 -22.59
C PHE A 33 10.41 -16.02 -22.93
N HIS A 34 10.24 -15.81 -24.23
CA HIS A 34 9.65 -14.65 -24.93
C HIS A 34 8.15 -14.39 -24.69
N HIS A 35 7.63 -14.53 -23.47
CA HIS A 35 6.29 -14.07 -23.08
C HIS A 35 6.41 -12.91 -22.08
N PRO A 36 5.47 -11.94 -22.08
CA PRO A 36 5.58 -10.79 -21.19
C PRO A 36 5.60 -11.26 -19.73
N GLU A 37 6.77 -11.12 -19.08
CA GLU A 37 7.00 -11.39 -17.66
C GLU A 37 5.99 -10.62 -16.81
N ILE A 38 4.94 -11.29 -16.33
CA ILE A 38 4.12 -10.74 -15.25
C ILE A 38 4.94 -10.97 -13.98
N ARG A 39 5.57 -9.91 -13.47
CA ARG A 39 6.35 -10.02 -12.24
C ARG A 39 5.44 -10.42 -11.07
N PRO A 40 5.92 -11.26 -10.13
CA PRO A 40 5.17 -11.70 -8.96
C PRO A 40 4.55 -10.56 -8.13
N GLU A 41 5.14 -9.35 -8.11
CA GLU A 41 4.52 -8.17 -7.49
C GLU A 41 3.13 -7.90 -8.06
N TYR A 42 3.02 -7.91 -9.39
CA TYR A 42 1.81 -7.50 -10.09
C TYR A 42 0.65 -8.46 -9.85
N LEU A 43 0.93 -9.76 -9.69
CA LEU A 43 -0.12 -10.73 -9.36
C LEU A 43 -0.69 -10.45 -7.96
N VAL A 44 0.18 -10.24 -6.96
CA VAL A 44 -0.28 -9.91 -5.60
C VAL A 44 -1.03 -8.58 -5.58
N THR A 45 -0.49 -7.56 -6.25
CA THR A 45 -1.16 -6.26 -6.39
C THR A 45 -2.55 -6.39 -7.01
N VAL A 46 -2.70 -7.18 -8.07
CA VAL A 46 -3.98 -7.39 -8.74
C VAL A 46 -4.95 -8.19 -7.87
N GLU A 47 -4.53 -9.27 -7.22
CA GLU A 47 -5.42 -10.07 -6.38
C GLU A 47 -5.87 -9.30 -5.13
N VAL A 48 -4.97 -8.52 -4.50
CA VAL A 48 -5.34 -7.61 -3.41
C VAL A 48 -6.32 -6.54 -3.89
N ALA A 49 -6.06 -5.93 -5.05
CA ALA A 49 -6.97 -4.94 -5.63
C ALA A 49 -8.38 -5.52 -5.91
N LYS A 50 -8.47 -6.77 -6.36
CA LYS A 50 -9.76 -7.45 -6.57
C LYS A 50 -10.55 -7.61 -5.26
N GLN A 51 -9.88 -7.96 -4.15
CA GLN A 51 -10.56 -8.07 -2.85
C GLN A 51 -11.06 -6.73 -2.33
N MET A 52 -10.31 -5.65 -2.58
CA MET A 52 -10.67 -4.30 -2.15
C MET A 52 -11.78 -3.65 -2.98
N GLY A 53 -11.94 -4.08 -4.24
CA GLY A 53 -12.99 -3.59 -5.14
C GLY A 53 -14.39 -3.99 -4.68
N ARG A 54 -15.29 -3.01 -4.56
CA ARG A 54 -16.70 -3.22 -4.17
C ARG A 54 -17.60 -2.26 -4.95
N MET A 55 -18.92 -2.45 -4.89
CA MET A 55 -19.88 -1.56 -5.59
C MET A 55 -19.74 -0.08 -5.20
N ASP A 56 -19.26 0.20 -3.98
CA ASP A 56 -19.04 1.54 -3.43
C ASP A 56 -17.57 2.01 -3.48
N ARG A 57 -16.67 1.22 -4.09
CA ARG A 57 -15.21 1.47 -4.07
C ARG A 57 -14.58 1.30 -5.44
N VAL A 58 -13.77 2.27 -5.84
CA VAL A 58 -13.01 2.21 -7.09
C VAL A 58 -11.53 2.03 -6.78
N ILE A 59 -10.86 1.18 -7.55
CA ILE A 59 -9.44 0.87 -7.38
C ILE A 59 -8.62 1.52 -8.50
N GLY A 60 -7.64 2.32 -8.12
CA GLY A 60 -6.61 2.85 -9.00
C GLY A 60 -5.33 2.04 -8.85
N LEU A 61 -4.97 1.27 -9.88
CA LEU A 61 -3.68 0.58 -9.95
C LEU A 61 -2.61 1.53 -10.50
N GLU A 62 -1.39 1.42 -9.97
CA GLU A 62 -0.22 2.14 -10.52
C GLU A 62 -0.45 3.66 -10.61
N THR A 63 -1.17 4.21 -9.62
CA THR A 63 -1.65 5.59 -9.63
C THR A 63 -0.47 6.55 -9.46
N LEU A 64 -0.37 7.56 -10.33
CA LEU A 64 0.70 8.56 -10.23
C LEU A 64 0.55 9.37 -8.93
N MET A 65 1.62 9.44 -8.13
CA MET A 65 1.63 10.25 -6.90
C MET A 65 1.36 11.74 -7.19
N ASN A 66 1.74 12.24 -8.37
CA ASN A 66 1.42 13.60 -8.80
C ASN A 66 -0.08 13.83 -9.02
N ASP A 67 -0.81 12.80 -9.45
CA ASP A 67 -2.26 12.89 -9.61
C ASP A 67 -2.95 12.89 -8.24
N LEU A 68 -2.50 12.04 -7.31
CA LEU A 68 -2.95 12.07 -5.91
C LEU A 68 -2.74 13.46 -5.28
N ARG A 69 -1.54 14.03 -5.47
CA ARG A 69 -1.22 15.39 -5.00
C ARG A 69 -2.14 16.46 -5.60
N LYS A 70 -2.35 16.44 -6.92
CA LYS A 70 -3.24 17.40 -7.60
C LYS A 70 -4.70 17.20 -7.20
N ASN A 71 -5.16 15.97 -6.98
CA ASN A 71 -6.51 15.67 -6.50
C ASN A 71 -6.72 16.24 -5.10
N ALA A 72 -5.78 15.97 -4.19
CA ALA A 72 -5.77 16.52 -2.84
C ALA A 72 -5.80 18.07 -2.86
N GLN A 73 -4.98 18.71 -3.70
CA GLN A 73 -4.98 20.16 -3.90
C GLN A 73 -6.36 20.66 -4.35
N ARG A 74 -6.93 20.07 -5.41
CA ARG A 74 -8.23 20.46 -5.96
C ARG A 74 -9.33 20.36 -4.92
N LYS A 75 -9.35 19.27 -4.14
CA LYS A 75 -10.31 19.07 -3.04
C LYS A 75 -10.14 20.12 -1.95
N ALA A 76 -8.91 20.39 -1.50
CA ALA A 76 -8.64 21.39 -0.47
C ALA A 76 -9.07 22.80 -0.92
N VAL A 77 -8.77 23.18 -2.16
CA VAL A 77 -9.20 24.46 -2.75
C VAL A 77 -10.73 24.53 -2.87
N PHE A 78 -11.39 23.45 -3.28
CA PHE A 78 -12.85 23.39 -3.32
C PHE A 78 -13.46 23.61 -1.93
N LEU A 79 -12.95 22.94 -0.89
CA LEU A 79 -13.42 23.12 0.48
C LEU A 79 -13.17 24.55 1.00
N ALA A 80 -12.00 25.13 0.72
CA ALA A 80 -11.70 26.52 1.07
C ALA A 80 -12.68 27.51 0.40
N ASN A 81 -13.05 27.26 -0.86
CA ASN A 81 -14.04 28.08 -1.57
C ASN A 81 -15.47 27.95 -1.03
N ASN A 82 -15.79 26.85 -0.35
CA ASN A 82 -17.10 26.63 0.27
C ASN A 82 -17.28 27.32 1.62
N ILE A 83 -16.27 28.04 2.13
CA ILE A 83 -16.41 28.97 3.25
C ILE A 83 -17.40 30.07 2.84
N SER A 84 -18.68 29.89 3.18
CA SER A 84 -19.81 30.61 2.58
C SER A 84 -19.85 32.08 3.00
N SER A 85 -19.83 32.97 2.01
CA SER A 85 -20.23 34.38 2.14
C SER A 85 -21.74 34.61 1.87
N LYS A 86 -22.48 33.57 1.46
CA LYS A 86 -23.84 33.69 0.92
C LYS A 86 -24.89 34.22 1.91
N PHE A 87 -24.62 34.14 3.21
CA PHE A 87 -25.54 34.61 4.26
C PHE A 87 -25.04 35.83 5.03
N VAL A 88 -23.88 36.37 4.63
CA VAL A 88 -23.23 37.47 5.34
C VAL A 88 -23.76 38.79 4.82
N ARG A 89 -24.49 39.51 5.69
CA ARG A 89 -25.13 40.80 5.33
C ARG A 89 -24.17 41.98 5.41
N SER A 90 -23.14 41.93 6.26
CA SER A 90 -22.20 43.05 6.40
C SER A 90 -21.08 43.03 5.36
N LYS A 91 -20.71 44.20 4.85
CA LYS A 91 -19.60 44.36 3.89
C LYS A 91 -18.24 43.98 4.51
N GLN A 92 -18.05 44.28 5.80
CA GLN A 92 -16.79 44.04 6.51
C GLN A 92 -16.52 42.54 6.70
N GLU A 93 -17.53 41.77 7.08
CA GLU A 93 -17.39 40.31 7.23
C GLU A 93 -17.14 39.64 5.87
N ARG A 94 -17.75 40.13 4.77
CA ARG A 94 -17.45 39.61 3.42
C ARG A 94 -15.99 39.82 3.02
N ILE A 95 -15.42 40.99 3.33
CA ILE A 95 -14.00 41.29 3.05
C ILE A 95 -13.10 40.38 3.89
N SER A 96 -13.42 40.21 5.18
CA SER A 96 -12.67 39.34 6.07
C SER A 96 -12.69 37.87 5.62
N LEU A 97 -13.86 37.34 5.26
CA LEU A 97 -14.00 35.97 4.76
C LEU A 97 -13.26 35.75 3.43
N LYS A 98 -13.31 36.74 2.52
CA LYS A 98 -12.55 36.69 1.27
C LYS A 98 -11.05 36.63 1.57
N ALA A 99 -10.54 37.48 2.46
CA ALA A 99 -9.12 37.48 2.83
C ALA A 99 -8.69 36.16 3.48
N GLN A 100 -9.52 35.58 4.36
CA GLN A 100 -9.28 34.27 4.97
C GLN A 100 -9.23 33.15 3.92
N ARG A 101 -10.18 33.15 2.98
CA ARG A 101 -10.21 32.19 1.86
C ARG A 101 -8.97 32.31 0.99
N ASP A 102 -8.62 33.52 0.56
CA ASP A 102 -7.49 33.78 -0.32
C ASP A 102 -6.17 33.39 0.39
N ALA A 103 -6.03 33.68 1.69
CA ALA A 103 -4.90 33.23 2.51
C ALA A 103 -4.82 31.69 2.62
N ARG A 104 -5.95 31.01 2.80
CA ARG A 104 -5.99 29.53 2.85
C ARG A 104 -5.60 28.90 1.51
N ILE A 105 -6.04 29.48 0.38
CA ILE A 105 -5.64 29.00 -0.95
C ILE A 105 -4.12 29.13 -1.15
N LEU A 106 -3.55 30.28 -0.79
CA LEU A 106 -2.09 30.48 -0.84
C LEU A 106 -1.33 29.48 0.06
N GLU A 107 -1.87 29.18 1.24
CA GLU A 107 -1.30 28.17 2.12
C GLU A 107 -1.34 26.77 1.51
N ILE A 108 -2.47 26.37 0.92
CA ILE A 108 -2.61 25.09 0.20
C ILE A 108 -1.59 24.99 -0.94
N GLU A 109 -1.43 26.05 -1.74
CA GLU A 109 -0.45 26.11 -2.81
C GLU A 109 0.97 25.99 -2.29
N ARG A 110 1.29 26.65 -1.17
CA ARG A 110 2.58 26.54 -0.50
C ARG A 110 2.86 25.12 -0.01
N ILE A 111 1.89 24.46 0.63
CA ILE A 111 2.00 23.08 1.09
C ILE A 111 2.29 22.16 -0.10
N VAL A 112 1.44 22.17 -1.13
CA VAL A 112 1.56 21.26 -2.28
C VAL A 112 2.83 21.51 -3.10
N SER A 113 3.38 22.72 -3.04
CA SER A 113 4.64 23.10 -3.67
C SER A 113 5.87 22.81 -2.82
N ASP A 114 5.73 22.36 -1.56
CA ASP A 114 6.85 21.98 -0.72
C ASP A 114 7.66 20.85 -1.41
N PRO A 115 8.99 20.98 -1.55
CA PRO A 115 9.85 19.95 -2.14
C PRO A 115 9.62 18.54 -1.58
N LYS A 116 9.25 18.39 -0.31
CA LYS A 116 8.96 17.07 0.29
C LYS A 116 7.77 16.36 -0.37
N TYR A 117 6.82 17.12 -0.94
CA TYR A 117 5.68 16.62 -1.69
C TYR A 117 5.86 16.71 -3.20
N GLN A 118 6.99 17.27 -3.67
CA GLN A 118 7.32 17.28 -5.08
C GLN A 118 7.87 15.91 -5.50
N PHE A 119 6.95 15.10 -6.01
CA PHE A 119 7.23 13.83 -6.62
C PHE A 119 7.79 14.03 -8.06
N SER A 120 8.94 14.71 -8.20
CA SER A 120 9.54 15.12 -9.49
C SER A 120 10.03 13.95 -10.36
N PRO A 121 9.90 14.02 -11.71
CA PRO A 121 10.45 13.04 -12.66
C PRO A 121 11.98 12.99 -12.73
N SER A 122 12.69 14.05 -12.32
CA SER A 122 14.16 14.15 -12.45
C SER A 122 14.94 13.36 -11.39
N ALA A 123 14.28 12.96 -10.29
CA ALA A 123 14.82 11.99 -9.35
C ALA A 123 14.42 10.59 -9.85
N ARG A 124 15.38 9.67 -9.99
CA ARG A 124 15.25 8.31 -10.55
C ARG A 124 14.25 7.40 -9.79
N GLY A 125 12.96 7.72 -9.83
CA GLY A 125 11.89 6.91 -9.29
C GLY A 125 10.61 7.24 -10.04
N ARG A 126 10.08 6.27 -10.77
CA ARG A 126 8.69 6.32 -11.25
C ARG A 126 7.82 6.29 -9.99
N LYS A 127 7.28 7.45 -9.59
CA LYS A 127 6.54 7.65 -8.34
C LYS A 127 5.06 7.31 -8.54
N ARG A 128 4.79 6.02 -8.73
CA ARG A 128 3.45 5.43 -8.73
C ARG A 128 3.21 4.75 -7.39
N VAL A 129 1.94 4.65 -7.01
CA VAL A 129 1.48 3.83 -5.89
C VAL A 129 0.81 2.60 -6.48
N ASP A 130 1.17 1.41 -5.99
CA ASP A 130 0.69 0.15 -6.54
C ASP A 130 -0.85 0.05 -6.49
N ILE A 131 -1.47 0.38 -5.36
CA ILE A 131 -2.92 0.35 -5.17
C ILE A 131 -3.41 1.61 -4.46
N VAL A 132 -4.44 2.25 -4.99
CA VAL A 132 -5.19 3.30 -4.30
C VAL A 132 -6.66 2.96 -4.32
N VAL A 133 -7.31 3.00 -3.16
CA VAL A 133 -8.74 2.76 -3.02
C VAL A 133 -9.44 4.09 -2.84
N PHE A 134 -10.46 4.36 -3.65
CA PHE A 134 -11.35 5.49 -3.54
C PHE A 134 -12.76 5.02 -3.18
N THR A 135 -13.64 5.96 -2.83
CA THR A 135 -15.08 5.73 -2.91
C THR A 135 -15.51 5.54 -4.36
N SER A 136 -16.81 5.45 -4.63
CA SER A 136 -17.34 5.42 -6.00
C SER A 136 -16.99 6.67 -6.83
N ASP A 137 -16.54 7.75 -6.19
CA ASP A 137 -16.04 8.96 -6.83
C ASP A 137 -14.52 9.10 -6.65
N PRO A 138 -13.71 8.83 -7.70
CA PRO A 138 -12.25 8.94 -7.64
C PRO A 138 -11.73 10.37 -7.51
N SER A 139 -12.61 11.38 -7.53
CA SER A 139 -12.27 12.77 -7.19
C SER A 139 -12.27 13.04 -5.68
N GLU A 140 -12.79 12.11 -4.87
CA GLU A 140 -12.70 12.16 -3.41
C GLU A 140 -11.31 11.76 -2.91
N LEU A 141 -11.11 11.92 -1.60
CA LEU A 141 -9.88 11.49 -0.94
C LEU A 141 -9.78 9.96 -0.99
N PRO A 142 -8.57 9.42 -1.13
CA PRO A 142 -8.38 7.98 -1.05
C PRO A 142 -8.80 7.47 0.34
N LEU A 143 -9.39 6.28 0.38
CA LEU A 143 -9.65 5.53 1.59
C LEU A 143 -8.39 4.75 2.04
N LEU A 144 -7.60 4.28 1.07
CA LEU A 144 -6.37 3.51 1.29
C LEU A 144 -5.34 3.85 0.20
N ILE A 145 -4.08 3.96 0.62
CA ILE A 145 -2.89 4.06 -0.24
C ILE A 145 -2.00 2.88 0.10
N SER A 146 -1.75 1.97 -0.85
CA SER A 146 -1.03 0.73 -0.57
C SER A 146 0.10 0.45 -1.56
N GLU A 147 1.20 -0.09 -1.03
CA GLU A 147 2.37 -0.54 -1.78
C GLU A 147 2.59 -2.05 -1.56
N ALA A 148 3.03 -2.74 -2.61
CA ALA A 148 3.38 -4.15 -2.61
C ALA A 148 4.89 -4.32 -2.82
N LYS A 149 5.51 -5.23 -2.08
CA LYS A 149 6.93 -5.57 -2.26
C LYS A 149 7.22 -7.07 -2.26
N LEU A 150 8.14 -7.50 -3.11
CA LEU A 150 8.63 -8.88 -3.17
C LEU A 150 9.72 -9.22 -2.17
N GLY A 151 9.82 -10.52 -1.91
CA GLY A 151 10.61 -11.16 -0.85
C GLY A 151 12.10 -11.26 -0.99
N SER A 152 12.69 -10.80 -2.09
CA SER A 152 14.14 -10.74 -2.24
C SER A 152 14.76 -9.44 -1.71
N GLN A 153 13.93 -8.51 -1.22
CA GLN A 153 14.34 -7.14 -0.93
C GLN A 153 14.83 -6.92 0.51
N THR A 154 15.65 -5.88 0.68
CA THR A 154 16.17 -5.45 1.98
C THR A 154 15.11 -4.65 2.74
N ALA A 155 15.24 -4.57 4.07
CA ALA A 155 14.40 -3.72 4.91
C ALA A 155 14.40 -2.25 4.43
N ASP A 156 15.51 -1.76 3.89
CA ASP A 156 15.66 -0.38 3.39
C ASP A 156 14.75 -0.08 2.20
N ALA A 157 14.52 -1.05 1.32
CA ALA A 157 13.59 -0.87 0.20
C ALA A 157 12.15 -0.71 0.72
N ILE A 158 11.72 -1.58 1.63
CA ILE A 158 10.38 -1.54 2.23
C ILE A 158 10.20 -0.25 3.05
N ILE A 159 11.22 0.15 3.80
CA ILE A 159 11.24 1.43 4.54
C ILE A 159 11.06 2.61 3.58
N ALA A 160 11.69 2.59 2.41
CA ALA A 160 11.50 3.65 1.42
C ALA A 160 10.04 3.74 0.94
N ASP A 161 9.35 2.61 0.75
CA ASP A 161 7.93 2.61 0.38
C ASP A 161 7.04 3.10 1.52
N ILE A 162 7.32 2.66 2.76
CA ILE A 162 6.67 3.17 3.97
C ILE A 162 6.82 4.68 4.05
N ASP A 163 8.02 5.21 3.83
CA ASP A 163 8.28 6.64 3.89
C ASP A 163 7.53 7.41 2.80
N ARG A 164 7.35 6.83 1.61
CA ARG A 164 6.51 7.42 0.56
C ARG A 164 5.05 7.49 1.00
N VAL A 165 4.50 6.39 1.53
CA VAL A 165 3.11 6.33 2.01
C VAL A 165 2.89 7.32 3.15
N VAL A 166 3.77 7.36 4.15
CA VAL A 166 3.72 8.35 5.25
C VAL A 166 3.78 9.77 4.71
N THR A 167 4.61 10.05 3.70
CA THR A 167 4.71 11.38 3.09
C THR A 167 3.38 11.80 2.44
N LEU A 168 2.69 10.88 1.76
CA LEU A 168 1.36 11.14 1.19
C LEU A 168 0.30 11.38 2.28
N LEU A 169 0.30 10.56 3.33
CA LEU A 169 -0.62 10.75 4.46
C LEU A 169 -0.37 12.09 5.18
N GLN A 170 0.90 12.46 5.40
CA GLN A 170 1.27 13.76 5.97
C GLN A 170 0.79 14.91 5.08
N MET A 171 0.90 14.81 3.76
CA MET A 171 0.40 15.84 2.85
C MET A 171 -1.11 16.05 3.02
N HIS A 172 -1.89 14.98 3.12
CA HIS A 172 -3.33 15.08 3.36
C HIS A 172 -3.63 15.75 4.70
N ARG A 173 -2.88 15.41 5.75
CA ARG A 173 -2.98 16.05 7.06
C ARG A 173 -2.61 17.54 7.01
N ASP A 174 -1.50 17.91 6.37
CA ASP A 174 -1.06 19.31 6.24
C ASP A 174 -2.12 20.14 5.48
N LEU A 175 -2.81 19.52 4.51
CA LEU A 175 -3.95 20.11 3.79
C LEU A 175 -5.23 20.24 4.64
N GLY A 176 -5.22 19.74 5.88
CA GLY A 176 -6.31 19.87 6.85
C GLY A 176 -7.44 18.86 6.65
N PHE A 177 -7.18 17.73 5.98
CA PHE A 177 -8.15 16.63 5.89
C PHE A 177 -8.17 15.85 7.21
N ASN A 178 -9.37 15.63 7.74
CA ASN A 178 -9.61 14.94 9.01
C ASN A 178 -10.15 13.52 8.81
N GLU A 179 -10.41 13.14 7.56
CA GLU A 179 -10.90 11.82 7.19
C GLU A 179 -9.81 10.77 7.42
N ASN A 180 -10.21 9.58 7.86
CA ASN A 180 -9.29 8.46 8.03
C ASN A 180 -8.86 7.93 6.65
N ILE A 181 -7.60 8.20 6.30
CA ILE A 181 -6.91 7.59 5.15
C ILE A 181 -5.93 6.57 5.71
N TYR A 182 -6.07 5.32 5.28
CA TYR A 182 -5.13 4.26 5.65
C TYR A 182 -3.95 4.24 4.67
N GLY A 183 -2.78 3.89 5.18
CA GLY A 183 -1.62 3.49 4.41
C GLY A 183 -1.31 2.02 4.66
N ALA A 184 -0.94 1.28 3.62
CA ALA A 184 -0.50 -0.10 3.78
C ALA A 184 0.79 -0.36 2.98
N VAL A 185 1.70 -1.13 3.55
CA VAL A 185 2.84 -1.70 2.82
C VAL A 185 2.88 -3.17 3.15
N PHE A 186 2.58 -4.02 2.17
CA PHE A 186 2.66 -5.46 2.35
C PHE A 186 3.80 -6.03 1.54
N PHE A 187 4.43 -7.05 2.11
CA PHE A 187 5.55 -7.74 1.52
C PHE A 187 5.46 -9.22 1.88
N TYR A 188 6.17 -10.07 1.17
CA TYR A 188 6.23 -11.49 1.53
C TYR A 188 7.61 -12.03 1.25
N LYS A 189 8.15 -12.85 2.15
CA LYS A 189 9.37 -13.61 1.86
C LYS A 189 8.98 -14.98 1.29
N MET A 190 9.66 -15.40 0.23
CA MET A 190 9.51 -16.72 -0.39
C MET A 190 10.83 -17.47 -0.32
N THR A 191 10.79 -18.75 0.03
CA THR A 191 11.98 -19.62 -0.03
C THR A 191 11.63 -20.97 -0.64
N LYS A 192 12.42 -21.36 -1.65
CA LYS A 192 12.28 -22.61 -2.38
C LYS A 192 12.82 -23.78 -1.55
N GLY A 193 11.99 -24.77 -1.25
CA GLY A 193 12.40 -25.95 -0.46
C GLY A 193 12.81 -25.65 0.99
N GLY A 194 12.49 -24.46 1.51
CA GLY A 194 12.80 -24.04 2.87
C GLY A 194 11.68 -24.33 3.87
N SER A 195 12.02 -24.36 5.17
CA SER A 195 11.03 -24.46 6.25
C SER A 195 10.27 -23.15 6.43
N ILE A 196 8.95 -23.23 6.64
CA ILE A 196 8.12 -22.06 6.99
C ILE A 196 8.66 -21.32 8.22
N SER A 197 9.22 -22.04 9.19
CA SER A 197 9.80 -21.46 10.41
C SER A 197 11.01 -20.57 10.11
N ASP A 198 11.81 -20.90 9.11
CA ASP A 198 12.97 -20.09 8.72
C ASP A 198 12.52 -18.83 7.97
N VAL A 199 11.54 -18.96 7.06
CA VAL A 199 10.95 -17.81 6.36
C VAL A 199 10.29 -16.84 7.34
N GLN A 200 9.56 -17.36 8.34
CA GLN A 200 8.97 -16.56 9.41
C GLN A 200 10.05 -15.84 10.23
N ARG A 201 11.10 -16.55 10.66
CA ARG A 201 12.21 -15.94 11.43
C ARG A 201 12.83 -14.77 10.68
N ASP A 202 13.10 -14.95 9.40
CA ASP A 202 13.69 -13.91 8.57
C ASP A 202 12.75 -12.72 8.35
N SER A 203 11.47 -12.97 8.09
CA SER A 203 10.47 -11.90 7.99
C SER A 203 10.31 -11.15 9.32
N SER A 204 10.41 -11.83 10.47
CA SER A 204 10.41 -11.19 11.80
C SER A 204 11.63 -10.29 12.01
N VAL A 205 12.82 -10.68 11.55
CA VAL A 205 14.02 -9.81 11.61
C VAL A 205 13.80 -8.54 10.79
N LEU A 206 13.19 -8.67 9.62
CA LEU A 206 12.87 -7.53 8.76
C LEU A 206 11.81 -6.61 9.41
N LEU A 207 10.75 -7.19 9.98
CA LEU A 207 9.72 -6.48 10.73
C LEU A 207 10.27 -5.75 11.96
N ALA A 208 11.25 -6.33 12.67
CA ALA A 208 11.88 -5.68 13.81
C ALA A 208 12.59 -4.37 13.40
N ARG A 209 13.27 -4.38 12.25
CA ARG A 209 13.92 -3.17 11.71
C ARG A 209 12.90 -2.13 11.24
N ILE A 210 11.82 -2.56 10.60
CA ILE A 210 10.69 -1.68 10.22
C ILE A 210 10.05 -1.04 11.46
N ASN A 211 9.78 -1.84 12.50
CA ASN A 211 9.20 -1.37 13.75
C ASN A 211 10.11 -0.34 14.43
N SER A 212 11.43 -0.57 14.47
CA SER A 212 12.37 0.42 15.00
C SER A 212 12.29 1.74 14.23
N HIS A 213 12.30 1.69 12.89
CA HIS A 213 12.19 2.88 12.05
C HIS A 213 10.88 3.65 12.30
N LEU A 214 9.75 2.94 12.40
CA LEU A 214 8.45 3.56 12.66
C LEU A 214 8.34 4.14 14.07
N CYS A 215 8.91 3.49 15.08
CA CYS A 215 9.03 4.03 16.44
C CYS A 215 9.83 5.33 16.45
N ASP A 216 11.01 5.34 15.81
CA ASP A 216 11.84 6.54 15.68
C ASP A 216 11.08 7.65 14.95
N LYS A 217 10.36 7.29 13.87
CA LYS A 217 9.56 8.25 13.12
C LYS A 217 8.41 8.84 13.93
N LYS A 218 7.70 8.03 14.72
CA LYS A 218 6.61 8.46 15.62
C LYS A 218 7.12 9.30 16.80
N SER A 219 8.38 9.15 17.18
CA SER A 219 9.01 9.95 18.25
C SER A 219 9.21 11.42 17.85
N ASP A 220 9.29 11.72 16.55
CA ASP A 220 9.31 13.10 16.03
C ASP A 220 8.01 13.84 16.39
N PRO A 221 8.08 15.03 17.02
CA PRO A 221 6.92 15.85 17.33
C PRO A 221 5.96 16.09 16.15
N ASN A 222 6.46 16.15 14.93
CA ASN A 222 5.67 16.37 13.72
C ASN A 222 4.87 15.13 13.29
N ASN A 223 5.25 13.94 13.76
CA ASN A 223 4.68 12.65 13.38
C ASN A 223 3.96 11.94 14.52
N LYS A 224 3.76 12.59 15.68
CA LYS A 224 3.03 11.99 16.82
C LYS A 224 1.62 11.50 16.50
N TRP A 225 1.04 12.01 15.41
CA TRP A 225 -0.26 11.59 14.90
C TRP A 225 -0.24 10.23 14.21
N LEU A 226 0.93 9.79 13.74
CA LEU A 226 1.08 8.56 12.99
C LEU A 226 0.88 7.38 13.94
N LYS A 227 -0.14 6.60 13.65
CA LYS A 227 -0.37 5.28 14.23
C LYS A 227 0.09 4.24 13.23
N PHE A 228 0.65 3.16 13.74
CA PHE A 228 1.13 2.08 12.91
C PHE A 228 1.05 0.74 13.62
N LYS A 229 0.98 -0.32 12.83
CA LYS A 229 1.19 -1.70 13.25
C LYS A 229 1.91 -2.45 12.16
N ALA A 230 2.97 -3.17 12.52
CA ALA A 230 3.72 -4.00 11.58
C ALA A 230 3.91 -5.40 12.17
N ASP A 231 3.39 -6.40 11.47
CA ASP A 231 3.46 -7.80 11.90
C ASP A 231 3.33 -8.75 10.69
N LEU A 232 3.51 -10.05 10.94
CA LEU A 232 3.20 -11.10 9.99
C LEU A 232 1.68 -11.28 9.87
N LEU A 233 1.20 -11.54 8.64
CA LEU A 233 -0.17 -11.99 8.41
C LEU A 233 -0.25 -13.48 8.76
N THR A 234 -0.31 -13.79 10.05
CA THR A 234 -0.04 -15.14 10.58
C THR A 234 -1.05 -16.19 10.13
N ARG A 235 -2.29 -15.77 9.86
CA ARG A 235 -3.37 -16.60 9.29
C ARG A 235 -3.15 -17.00 7.82
N GLU A 236 -2.13 -16.42 7.18
CA GLU A 236 -1.81 -16.59 5.76
C GLU A 236 -0.48 -17.31 5.51
N ASN A 237 0.16 -17.81 6.57
CA ASN A 237 1.34 -18.64 6.42
C ASN A 237 0.97 -19.95 5.70
N TYR A 238 1.65 -20.21 4.59
CA TYR A 238 1.35 -21.36 3.75
C TYR A 238 2.62 -22.09 3.36
N SER A 239 2.56 -23.41 3.43
CA SER A 239 3.57 -24.34 2.92
C SER A 239 2.86 -25.29 1.95
N GLU A 240 3.39 -25.43 0.73
CA GLU A 240 2.85 -26.42 -0.20
C GLU A 240 3.22 -27.84 0.23
N PRO A 241 2.27 -28.78 0.21
CA PRO A 241 2.62 -30.18 0.15
C PRO A 241 3.36 -30.44 -1.17
N ILE A 242 4.35 -31.33 -1.13
CA ILE A 242 5.08 -31.81 -2.31
C ILE A 242 4.05 -32.36 -3.31
N GLN A 243 3.99 -31.79 -4.52
CA GLN A 243 3.17 -32.33 -5.61
C GLN A 243 3.97 -33.41 -6.34
N ALA A 244 3.28 -34.45 -6.79
CA ALA A 244 3.84 -35.43 -7.69
C ALA A 244 3.00 -35.46 -8.96
N TYR A 245 3.65 -35.52 -10.11
CA TYR A 245 3.01 -35.80 -11.39
C TYR A 245 3.66 -37.02 -12.02
N GLU A 246 2.88 -37.70 -12.86
CA GLU A 246 3.38 -38.80 -13.66
C GLU A 246 3.97 -38.24 -14.95
N GLU A 247 5.28 -38.38 -15.14
CA GLU A 247 5.98 -38.00 -16.36
C GLU A 247 6.03 -39.21 -17.29
N LEU A 248 5.53 -39.06 -18.51
CA LEU A 248 5.55 -40.08 -19.55
C LEU A 248 6.76 -39.84 -20.45
N HIS A 249 7.59 -40.87 -20.63
CA HIS A 249 8.78 -40.84 -21.47
C HIS A 249 8.47 -41.36 -22.88
N ASP A 250 9.32 -40.99 -23.84
CA ASP A 250 9.17 -41.35 -25.26
C ASP A 250 9.21 -42.87 -25.52
N ASP A 251 9.76 -43.66 -24.59
CA ASP A 251 9.80 -45.12 -24.64
C ASP A 251 8.52 -45.80 -24.11
N GLY A 252 7.53 -45.00 -23.70
CA GLY A 252 6.25 -45.47 -23.15
C GLY A 252 6.32 -45.86 -21.67
N SER A 253 7.46 -45.65 -21.00
CA SER A 253 7.54 -45.75 -19.55
C SER A 253 7.00 -44.48 -18.87
N SER A 254 6.58 -44.61 -17.61
CA SER A 254 6.27 -43.46 -16.77
C SER A 254 7.04 -43.51 -15.46
N GLU A 255 7.38 -42.33 -14.94
CA GLU A 255 7.90 -42.19 -13.58
C GLU A 255 7.07 -41.19 -12.79
N MET A 256 6.89 -41.46 -11.50
CA MET A 256 6.31 -40.47 -10.59
C MET A 256 7.39 -39.44 -10.24
N VAL A 257 7.31 -38.28 -10.89
CA VAL A 257 8.16 -37.14 -10.62
C VAL A 257 7.54 -36.35 -9.49
N PHE A 258 8.20 -36.41 -8.33
CA PHE A 258 7.94 -35.46 -7.25
C PHE A 258 8.51 -34.10 -7.68
N THR A 259 7.66 -33.09 -7.88
CA THR A 259 8.16 -31.72 -8.06
C THR A 259 8.90 -31.33 -6.79
N ARG A 260 10.21 -31.18 -6.91
CA ARG A 260 11.13 -31.23 -5.78
C ARG A 260 10.97 -30.13 -4.73
N GLN A 261 10.17 -29.08 -4.94
CA GLN A 261 10.35 -27.87 -4.13
C GLN A 261 9.00 -27.20 -3.81
N GLY A 262 8.40 -27.60 -2.69
CA GLY A 262 7.38 -26.77 -2.04
C GLY A 262 7.97 -25.42 -1.65
N PHE A 263 7.15 -24.38 -1.72
CA PHE A 263 7.54 -23.03 -1.33
C PHE A 263 6.91 -22.66 0.01
N ALA A 264 7.70 -22.01 0.85
CA ALA A 264 7.25 -21.44 2.11
C ALA A 264 7.12 -19.91 1.98
N PHE A 265 5.99 -19.38 2.47
CA PHE A 265 5.66 -17.97 2.40
C PHE A 265 5.32 -17.42 3.78
N ALA A 266 5.94 -16.30 4.15
CA ALA A 266 5.57 -15.52 5.32
C ALA A 266 5.29 -14.07 4.90
N PRO A 267 4.02 -13.73 4.63
CA PRO A 267 3.62 -12.36 4.33
C PRO A 267 3.69 -11.48 5.58
N GLY A 268 4.26 -10.30 5.43
CA GLY A 268 4.26 -9.21 6.41
C GLY A 268 3.43 -8.04 5.90
N LEU A 269 2.82 -7.33 6.84
CA LEU A 269 2.06 -6.12 6.57
C LEU A 269 2.55 -5.00 7.49
N VAL A 270 2.50 -3.79 6.99
CA VAL A 270 2.62 -2.55 7.75
C VAL A 270 1.36 -1.75 7.47
N LEU A 271 0.53 -1.53 8.49
CA LEU A 271 -0.62 -0.64 8.44
C LEU A 271 -0.25 0.69 9.09
N LEU A 272 -0.68 1.80 8.47
CA LEU A 272 -0.37 3.17 8.82
C LEU A 272 -1.65 4.00 8.79
N GLY A 273 -1.76 5.03 9.63
CA GLY A 273 -2.88 5.96 9.56
C GLY A 273 -2.98 6.87 10.77
N GLN A 274 -4.08 7.62 10.86
CA GLN A 274 -4.43 8.42 12.04
C GLN A 274 -5.53 7.78 12.90
N ALA A 275 -6.20 6.75 12.39
CA ALA A 275 -7.30 6.07 13.05
C ALA A 275 -6.80 5.20 14.22
N ASP A 276 -7.51 5.21 15.36
CA ASP A 276 -7.13 4.45 16.58
C ASP A 276 -7.09 2.94 16.36
N ASP A 277 -7.93 2.43 15.46
CA ASP A 277 -8.04 1.00 15.16
C ASP A 277 -6.79 0.41 14.50
N VAL A 278 -5.92 1.25 13.93
CA VAL A 278 -4.63 0.84 13.32
C VAL A 278 -3.71 0.12 14.32
N GLU A 279 -3.71 0.51 15.59
CA GLU A 279 -2.80 -0.09 16.59
C GLU A 279 -3.40 -1.38 17.20
N THR A 280 -4.72 -1.54 17.12
CA THR A 280 -5.45 -2.63 17.79
C THR A 280 -5.87 -3.77 16.85
N VAL A 281 -5.94 -3.53 15.54
CA VAL A 281 -6.35 -4.54 14.52
C VAL A 281 -5.50 -5.81 14.59
N PRO A 282 -6.09 -7.01 14.56
CA PRO A 282 -5.34 -8.27 14.51
C PRO A 282 -4.74 -8.54 13.12
N PHE A 283 -3.52 -9.12 13.06
CA PHE A 283 -2.82 -9.54 11.84
C PHE A 283 -2.71 -11.07 11.76
#